data_AF-A0A497GIP3-F1
#
_entry.id   AF-A0A497GIP3-F1
#
_cell.length_a   1.000
_cell.length_b   1.000
_cell.length_c   1.000
_cell.angle_alpha   90.00
_cell.angle_beta   90.00
_cell.angle_gamma   90.00
#
_symmetry.space_group_name_H-M   'P 1'
#
loop_
_entity.id
_entity.type
_entity.pdbx_description
1 polymer ?
#
loop_
_entity_poly.entity_id
_entity_poly.type
_entity_poly.pdbx_seq_one_letter_code
_entity_poly.pdbx_strand_id
1 'polypeptide(L)'
;MRRHSTIDRDPQTILMNWSRREIRMRNGRVLPPPSPKSKKLAIEFLEWLRSQKVYSDNTLHRYLIDFRKIISWCEMWDKNIYNLTYEDWLKIIEEIPGTDRIHVIVKLILKWLYYKTEDEKYMKIYQKIRVPRPKLPSPDILSEEQVQRLIEACSKIDFELKVLVEVIYETGARAGEILSLTRKDIEFDEYGAKIYIRKSKSEFYETCGRETEVTVTINGKDLKFTMKPFEIKTILLDPKDYSFKEVNLLEE
;
A
#
# COMPACT_ATOMS: atom_id res chain seq x y z
N MET A 1 -6.27 -3.42 -20.44
CA MET A 1 -4.92 -3.27 -19.84
C MET A 1 -4.80 -4.17 -18.61
N ARG A 2 -3.69 -4.89 -18.42
CA ARG A 2 -3.33 -5.44 -17.09
C ARG A 2 -2.66 -4.32 -16.29
N ARG A 3 -3.15 -4.02 -15.08
CA ARG A 3 -2.47 -3.08 -14.16
C ARG A 3 -1.11 -3.64 -13.74
N HIS A 4 -0.14 -2.77 -13.48
CA HIS A 4 1.22 -3.17 -13.14
C HIS A 4 1.23 -4.01 -11.85
N SER A 5 2.02 -5.08 -11.81
CA SER A 5 2.12 -6.05 -10.68
C SER A 5 2.66 -5.46 -9.36
N THR A 6 2.91 -4.15 -9.32
CA THR A 6 3.30 -3.39 -8.15
C THR A 6 2.09 -2.77 -7.43
N ILE A 7 1.01 -2.50 -8.17
CA ILE A 7 -0.17 -1.75 -7.72
C ILE A 7 -1.10 -2.65 -6.88
N ASP A 8 -1.56 -3.76 -7.46
CA ASP A 8 -2.50 -4.69 -6.83
C ASP A 8 -1.79 -6.05 -6.56
N ARG A 9 -1.21 -6.23 -5.36
CA ARG A 9 -0.57 -7.49 -4.96
C ARG A 9 -1.50 -8.35 -4.11
N ASP A 10 -1.96 -9.45 -4.68
CA ASP A 10 -2.81 -10.45 -4.02
C ASP A 10 -1.98 -11.39 -3.10
N PRO A 11 -2.37 -11.61 -1.82
CA PRO A 11 -1.73 -12.60 -0.93
C PRO A 11 -1.79 -14.05 -1.45
N GLN A 12 -2.81 -14.45 -2.21
CA GLN A 12 -2.93 -15.82 -2.73
C GLN A 12 -1.76 -16.21 -3.64
N THR A 13 -1.15 -15.24 -4.34
CA THR A 13 0.05 -15.48 -5.17
C THR A 13 1.22 -16.07 -4.37
N ILE A 14 1.32 -15.77 -3.06
CA ILE A 14 2.33 -16.35 -2.16
C ILE A 14 1.96 -17.79 -1.77
N LEU A 15 0.67 -18.05 -1.52
CA LEU A 15 0.14 -19.38 -1.18
C LEU A 15 0.15 -20.36 -2.36
N MET A 16 -0.08 -19.88 -3.59
CA MET A 16 0.07 -20.66 -4.83
C MET A 16 1.51 -21.10 -5.06
N ASN A 17 2.49 -20.29 -4.64
CA ASN A 17 3.92 -20.54 -4.84
C ASN A 17 4.66 -20.92 -3.55
N TRP A 18 3.94 -21.38 -2.51
CA TRP A 18 4.45 -21.61 -1.16
C TRP A 18 5.75 -22.42 -1.13
N SER A 19 5.74 -23.60 -1.76
CA SER A 19 6.86 -24.55 -1.76
C SER A 19 7.66 -24.59 -3.08
N ARG A 20 7.40 -23.66 -4.02
CA ARG A 20 7.90 -23.76 -5.41
C ARG A 20 9.31 -23.21 -5.64
N ARG A 21 9.79 -22.30 -4.79
CA ARG A 21 11.06 -21.58 -4.98
C ARG A 21 11.69 -21.20 -3.65
N GLU A 22 13.01 -21.26 -3.63
CA GLU A 22 13.88 -20.69 -2.60
C GLU A 22 13.56 -19.23 -2.31
N ILE A 23 13.93 -18.77 -1.11
CA ILE A 23 13.75 -17.39 -0.68
C ILE A 23 15.11 -16.69 -0.64
N ARG A 24 15.42 -15.92 -1.68
CA ARG A 24 16.61 -15.07 -1.73
C ARG A 24 16.41 -13.84 -0.85
N MET A 25 17.30 -13.63 0.11
CA MET A 25 17.25 -12.54 1.08
C MET A 25 18.20 -11.39 0.70
N ARG A 26 17.97 -10.20 1.27
CA ARG A 26 18.73 -8.97 0.94
C ARG A 26 20.23 -9.06 1.27
N ASN A 27 20.60 -9.91 2.24
CA ASN A 27 21.98 -10.17 2.65
C ASN A 27 22.64 -11.32 1.86
N GLY A 28 22.13 -11.65 0.67
CA GLY A 28 22.64 -12.73 -0.18
C GLY A 28 22.30 -14.16 0.30
N ARG A 29 21.90 -14.34 1.56
CA ARG A 29 21.48 -15.65 2.09
C ARG A 29 20.25 -16.17 1.32
N VAL A 30 20.22 -17.47 1.12
CA VAL A 30 19.11 -18.20 0.49
C VAL A 30 18.52 -19.13 1.53
N LEU A 31 17.19 -19.06 1.73
CA LEU A 31 16.46 -20.03 2.56
C LEU A 31 15.72 -21.05 1.66
N PRO A 32 15.57 -22.31 2.09
CA PRO A 32 14.86 -23.33 1.30
C PRO A 32 13.37 -22.99 1.12
N PRO A 33 12.69 -23.49 0.07
CA PRO A 33 11.24 -23.39 -0.04
C PRO A 33 10.55 -24.07 1.16
N PRO A 34 9.60 -23.42 1.84
CA PRO A 34 8.79 -24.05 2.87
C PRO A 34 8.10 -25.34 2.42
N SER A 35 7.95 -26.30 3.33
CA SER A 35 7.29 -27.56 3.07
C SER A 35 5.83 -27.38 2.61
N PRO A 36 5.28 -28.30 1.79
CA PRO A 36 3.86 -28.27 1.43
C PRO A 36 2.93 -28.37 2.64
N LYS A 37 3.39 -28.98 3.75
CA LYS A 37 2.63 -29.16 5.00
C LYS A 37 2.41 -27.81 5.69
N SER A 38 3.42 -26.95 5.79
CA SER A 38 3.31 -25.65 6.46
C SER A 38 2.47 -24.62 5.69
N LYS A 39 2.10 -24.90 4.44
CA LYS A 39 1.12 -24.08 3.69
C LYS A 39 -0.21 -23.94 4.44
N LYS A 40 -0.64 -24.96 5.20
CA LYS A 40 -1.87 -24.87 6.00
C LYS A 40 -1.80 -23.74 7.04
N LEU A 41 -0.66 -23.61 7.73
CA LEU A 41 -0.44 -22.55 8.73
C LEU A 41 -0.51 -21.15 8.09
N ALA A 42 -0.05 -21.00 6.84
CA ALA A 42 -0.11 -19.75 6.11
C ALA A 42 -1.52 -19.36 5.66
N ILE A 43 -2.40 -20.34 5.43
CA ILE A 43 -3.84 -20.12 5.16
C ILE A 43 -4.53 -19.69 6.45
N GLU A 44 -4.38 -20.46 7.53
CA GLU A 44 -4.96 -20.17 8.86
C GLU A 44 -4.53 -18.78 9.40
N PHE A 45 -3.27 -18.38 9.17
CA PHE A 45 -2.76 -17.06 9.53
C PHE A 45 -3.33 -15.93 8.65
N LEU A 46 -3.52 -16.17 7.34
CA LEU A 46 -4.16 -15.18 6.45
C LEU A 46 -5.64 -14.97 6.82
N GLU A 47 -6.35 -16.04 7.13
CA GLU A 47 -7.75 -16.02 7.56
C GLU A 47 -7.91 -15.26 8.88
N TRP A 48 -7.04 -15.53 9.86
CA TRP A 48 -6.99 -14.76 11.10
C TRP A 48 -6.65 -13.28 10.87
N LEU A 49 -5.65 -12.96 10.04
CA LEU A 49 -5.33 -11.57 9.72
C LEU A 49 -6.55 -10.83 9.13
N ARG A 50 -7.31 -11.49 8.26
CA ARG A 50 -8.55 -10.95 7.67
C ARG A 50 -9.70 -10.81 8.67
N SER A 51 -9.79 -11.66 9.71
CA SER A 51 -10.81 -11.50 10.75
C SER A 51 -10.46 -10.44 11.80
N GLN A 52 -9.18 -10.14 12.03
CA GLN A 52 -8.76 -9.16 13.02
C GLN A 52 -8.93 -7.70 12.58
N LYS A 53 -8.62 -7.35 11.32
CA LYS A 53 -8.72 -5.99 10.78
C LYS A 53 -8.89 -5.98 9.26
N VAL A 54 -9.45 -4.88 8.74
CA VAL A 54 -9.44 -4.53 7.31
C VAL A 54 -8.01 -4.12 6.89
N TYR A 55 -7.15 -5.11 6.64
CA TYR A 55 -5.86 -4.91 5.98
C TYR A 55 -6.03 -4.90 4.46
N SER A 56 -5.32 -4.03 3.75
CA SER A 56 -5.24 -4.10 2.28
C SER A 56 -4.51 -5.36 1.83
N ASP A 57 -4.85 -5.92 0.67
CA ASP A 57 -4.18 -7.11 0.15
C ASP A 57 -2.67 -6.89 -0.06
N ASN A 58 -2.24 -5.68 -0.46
CA ASN A 58 -0.82 -5.28 -0.46
C ASN A 58 -0.13 -5.44 0.91
N THR A 59 -0.86 -5.22 2.01
CA THR A 59 -0.37 -5.45 3.37
C THR A 59 -0.31 -6.94 3.68
N LEU A 60 -1.40 -7.68 3.44
CA LEU A 60 -1.50 -9.12 3.66
C LEU A 60 -0.44 -9.90 2.86
N HIS A 61 -0.24 -9.55 1.59
CA HIS A 61 0.78 -10.12 0.70
C HIS A 61 2.19 -9.93 1.26
N ARG A 62 2.51 -8.74 1.78
CA ARG A 62 3.81 -8.48 2.41
C ARG A 62 3.95 -9.17 3.77
N TYR A 63 2.86 -9.30 4.52
CA TYR A 63 2.84 -10.07 5.77
C TYR A 63 3.09 -11.57 5.50
N LEU A 64 2.49 -12.14 4.44
CA LEU A 64 2.75 -13.51 4.01
C LEU A 64 4.17 -13.73 3.46
N ILE A 65 4.77 -12.75 2.76
CA ILE A 65 6.18 -12.83 2.37
C ILE A 65 7.09 -12.95 3.60
N ASP A 66 6.84 -12.15 4.63
CA ASP A 66 7.65 -12.16 5.84
C ASP A 66 7.35 -13.42 6.70
N PHE A 67 6.09 -13.88 6.79
CA PHE A 67 5.69 -15.16 7.41
C PHE A 67 6.34 -16.38 6.71
N ARG A 68 6.41 -16.39 5.38
CA ARG A 68 7.07 -17.44 4.57
C ARG A 68 8.56 -17.60 4.94
N LYS A 69 9.27 -16.49 5.18
CA LYS A 69 10.68 -16.52 5.62
C LYS A 69 10.80 -17.13 7.02
N ILE A 70 9.92 -16.76 7.94
CA ILE A 70 9.90 -17.28 9.31
C ILE A 70 9.67 -18.79 9.30
N ILE A 71 8.66 -19.28 8.58
CA ILE A 71 8.41 -20.73 8.44
C ILE A 71 9.61 -21.46 7.80
N SER A 72 10.16 -20.89 6.72
CA SER A 72 11.35 -21.44 6.03
C SER A 72 12.57 -21.55 6.96
N TRP A 73 12.83 -20.52 7.78
CA TRP A 73 13.88 -20.52 8.79
C TRP A 73 13.60 -21.57 9.88
N CYS A 74 12.36 -21.70 10.34
CA CYS A 74 11.98 -22.71 11.34
C CYS A 74 12.25 -24.13 10.83
N GLU A 75 11.76 -24.46 9.63
CA GLU A 75 11.97 -25.78 9.00
C GLU A 75 13.46 -26.06 8.71
N MET A 76 14.26 -25.03 8.38
CA MET A 76 15.70 -25.15 8.17
C MET A 76 16.49 -25.54 9.45
N TRP A 77 15.97 -25.21 10.63
CA TRP A 77 16.55 -25.58 11.93
C TRP A 77 15.80 -26.74 12.63
N ASP A 78 14.95 -27.47 11.90
CA ASP A 78 14.02 -28.50 12.40
C ASP A 78 13.15 -28.05 13.60
N LYS A 79 12.73 -26.78 13.56
CA LYS A 79 11.89 -26.15 14.60
C LYS A 79 10.44 -26.01 14.14
N ASN A 80 9.53 -26.22 15.09
CA ASN A 80 8.11 -25.95 14.90
C ASN A 80 7.74 -24.59 15.52
N ILE A 81 6.93 -23.80 14.80
CA ILE A 81 6.48 -22.45 15.21
C ILE A 81 5.79 -22.40 16.58
N TYR A 82 5.18 -23.50 17.03
CA TYR A 82 4.56 -23.63 18.36
C TYR A 82 5.56 -23.79 19.52
N ASN A 83 6.83 -24.13 19.21
CA ASN A 83 7.85 -24.52 20.18
C ASN A 83 9.08 -23.58 20.18
N LEU A 84 9.00 -22.44 19.50
CA LEU A 84 10.10 -21.45 19.43
C LEU A 84 10.30 -20.74 20.77
N THR A 85 11.56 -20.63 21.20
CA THR A 85 11.91 -19.88 22.43
C THR A 85 12.00 -18.37 22.17
N TYR A 86 12.21 -17.57 23.22
CA TYR A 86 12.44 -16.13 23.06
C TYR A 86 13.71 -15.83 22.24
N GLU A 87 14.76 -16.64 22.44
CA GLU A 87 16.05 -16.55 21.75
C GLU A 87 15.91 -16.90 20.26
N ASP A 88 15.05 -17.86 19.92
CA ASP A 88 14.71 -18.17 18.52
C ASP A 88 14.00 -17.00 17.84
N TRP A 89 13.05 -16.34 18.52
CA TRP A 89 12.39 -15.15 17.97
C TRP A 89 13.35 -13.96 17.79
N LEU A 90 14.39 -13.83 18.63
CA LEU A 90 15.45 -12.84 18.41
C LEU A 90 16.30 -13.20 17.19
N LYS A 91 16.75 -14.45 17.05
CA LYS A 91 17.50 -14.91 15.86
C LYS A 91 16.69 -14.73 14.57
N ILE A 92 15.39 -15.04 14.58
CA ILE A 92 14.47 -14.80 13.46
C ILE A 92 14.45 -13.31 13.06
N ILE A 93 14.48 -12.39 14.02
CA ILE A 93 14.47 -10.94 13.77
C ILE A 93 15.82 -10.45 13.23
N GLU A 94 16.93 -11.02 13.71
CA GLU A 94 18.30 -10.66 13.32
C GLU A 94 18.71 -11.25 11.95
N GLU A 95 18.41 -12.54 11.72
CA GLU A 95 18.84 -13.27 10.53
C GLU A 95 18.03 -12.96 9.27
N ILE A 96 16.78 -12.49 9.42
CA ILE A 96 15.87 -12.18 8.31
C ILE A 96 15.95 -10.68 7.99
N PRO A 97 16.75 -10.24 7.00
CA PRO A 97 16.94 -8.82 6.73
C PRO A 97 15.64 -8.17 6.23
N GLY A 98 15.10 -7.27 7.05
CA GLY A 98 13.84 -6.58 6.79
C GLY A 98 13.81 -5.19 7.42
N THR A 99 12.92 -4.36 6.90
CA THR A 99 12.41 -3.19 7.64
C THR A 99 11.76 -3.63 8.96
N ASP A 100 11.73 -2.75 9.96
CA ASP A 100 11.08 -2.84 11.29
C ASP A 100 9.78 -3.66 11.38
N ARG A 101 9.02 -3.73 10.28
CA ARG A 101 7.90 -4.68 10.09
C ARG A 101 8.22 -6.10 10.55
N ILE A 102 9.45 -6.62 10.46
CA ILE A 102 9.73 -8.00 10.92
C ILE A 102 9.34 -8.21 12.41
N HIS A 103 9.58 -7.21 13.25
CA HIS A 103 9.10 -7.20 14.65
C HIS A 103 7.57 -7.17 14.73
N VAL A 104 6.91 -6.40 13.85
CA VAL A 104 5.44 -6.35 13.75
C VAL A 104 4.86 -7.71 13.35
N ILE A 105 5.47 -8.40 12.38
CA ILE A 105 5.05 -9.74 11.94
C ILE A 105 5.22 -10.75 13.07
N VAL A 106 6.39 -10.79 13.74
CA VAL A 106 6.60 -11.69 14.88
C VAL A 106 5.59 -11.44 16.00
N LYS A 107 5.27 -10.17 16.31
CA LYS A 107 4.22 -9.85 17.28
C LYS A 107 2.81 -10.24 16.83
N LEU A 108 2.49 -10.13 15.53
CA LEU A 108 1.21 -10.62 14.99
C LEU A 108 1.12 -12.15 15.04
N ILE A 109 2.20 -12.87 14.74
CA ILE A 109 2.27 -14.33 14.86
C ILE A 109 2.09 -14.76 16.32
N LEU A 110 2.81 -14.17 17.27
CA LEU A 110 2.66 -14.50 18.69
C LEU A 110 1.24 -14.24 19.19
N LYS A 111 0.61 -13.15 18.76
CA LYS A 111 -0.81 -12.86 19.05
C LYS A 111 -1.73 -13.93 18.42
N TRP A 112 -1.49 -14.34 17.17
CA TRP A 112 -2.25 -15.42 16.51
C TRP A 112 -2.11 -16.77 17.22
N LEU A 113 -0.89 -17.16 17.58
CA LEU A 113 -0.62 -18.42 18.30
C LEU A 113 -1.35 -18.45 19.66
N TYR A 114 -1.37 -17.32 20.38
CA TYR A 114 -2.18 -17.16 21.59
C TYR A 114 -3.68 -17.40 21.32
N TYR A 115 -4.31 -16.73 20.34
CA TYR A 115 -5.73 -17.00 20.01
C TYR A 115 -6.02 -18.42 19.50
N LYS A 116 -5.00 -19.15 19.02
CA LYS A 116 -5.16 -20.52 18.52
C LYS A 116 -5.03 -21.58 19.63
N THR A 117 -4.42 -21.25 20.78
CA THR A 117 -4.00 -22.25 21.78
C THR A 117 -4.18 -21.83 23.25
N GLU A 118 -4.52 -20.58 23.50
CA GLU A 118 -4.69 -19.96 24.84
C GLU A 118 -3.43 -20.02 25.74
N ASP A 119 -2.27 -20.31 25.13
CA ASP A 119 -0.99 -20.47 25.82
C ASP A 119 -0.30 -19.12 26.10
N GLU A 120 -0.36 -18.73 27.37
CA GLU A 120 0.27 -17.53 27.95
C GLU A 120 1.77 -17.36 27.62
N LYS A 121 2.51 -18.41 27.23
CA LYS A 121 3.92 -18.26 26.83
C LYS A 121 4.08 -17.28 25.66
N TYR A 122 3.14 -17.29 24.70
CA TYR A 122 3.22 -16.41 23.54
C TYR A 122 3.00 -14.94 23.92
N MET A 123 2.12 -14.65 24.88
CA MET A 123 1.90 -13.29 25.38
C MET A 123 3.09 -12.78 26.21
N LYS A 124 3.73 -13.65 27.00
CA LYS A 124 4.99 -13.34 27.71
C LYS A 124 6.14 -13.02 26.76
N ILE A 125 6.27 -13.74 25.64
CA ILE A 125 7.24 -13.43 24.56
C ILE A 125 6.85 -12.12 23.84
N TYR A 126 5.57 -11.95 23.48
CA TYR A 126 5.03 -10.76 22.82
C TYR A 126 5.33 -9.47 23.59
N GLN A 127 5.24 -9.49 24.94
CA GLN A 127 5.56 -8.32 25.77
C GLN A 127 7.05 -7.96 25.73
N LYS A 128 7.96 -8.95 25.72
CA LYS A 128 9.41 -8.72 25.63
C LYS A 128 9.85 -8.12 24.29
N ILE A 129 9.26 -8.59 23.19
CA ILE A 129 9.65 -8.13 21.84
C ILE A 129 9.18 -6.69 21.62
N ARG A 130 10.15 -5.77 21.54
CA ARG A 130 9.92 -4.37 21.16
C ARG A 130 9.92 -4.24 19.63
N VAL A 131 9.03 -3.39 19.12
CA VAL A 131 9.09 -2.92 17.73
C VAL A 131 9.90 -1.62 17.73
N PRO A 132 11.00 -1.51 16.97
CA PRO A 132 11.71 -0.24 16.84
C PRO A 132 10.77 0.79 16.19
N ARG A 133 10.78 2.02 16.70
CA ARG A 133 10.14 3.13 15.98
C ARG A 133 11.05 3.51 14.82
N PRO A 134 10.58 3.50 13.56
CA PRO A 134 11.40 3.96 12.45
C PRO A 134 11.83 5.41 12.72
N LYS A 135 13.13 5.66 12.71
CA LYS A 135 13.66 7.02 12.61
C LYS A 135 13.36 7.49 11.19
N LEU A 136 12.27 8.22 11.02
CA LEU A 136 12.05 8.99 9.81
C LEU A 136 13.17 10.05 9.74
N PRO A 137 14.02 10.07 8.70
CA PRO A 137 14.81 11.26 8.44
C PRO A 137 13.87 12.43 8.13
N SER A 138 14.31 13.65 8.37
CA SER A 138 13.64 14.82 7.78
C SER A 138 13.54 14.60 6.27
N PRO A 139 12.37 14.82 5.63
CA PRO A 139 12.28 14.73 4.19
C PRO A 139 13.09 15.86 3.57
N ASP A 140 13.97 15.55 2.62
CA ASP A 140 14.60 16.56 1.77
C ASP A 140 13.50 17.14 0.86
N ILE A 141 13.15 18.40 1.07
CA ILE A 141 12.13 19.11 0.30
C ILE A 141 12.82 19.80 -0.88
N LEU A 142 12.31 19.57 -2.10
CA LEU A 142 12.81 20.25 -3.29
C LEU A 142 12.42 21.73 -3.28
N SER A 143 13.32 22.60 -3.72
CA SER A 143 12.95 23.99 -4.06
C SER A 143 12.14 24.06 -5.35
N GLU A 144 11.43 25.15 -5.55
CA GLU A 144 10.67 25.45 -6.78
C GLU A 144 11.54 25.32 -8.04
N GLU A 145 12.76 25.88 -8.02
CA GLU A 145 13.77 25.72 -9.08
C GLU A 145 14.15 24.25 -9.35
N GLN A 146 14.21 23.41 -8.31
CA GLN A 146 14.53 21.99 -8.44
C GLN A 146 13.35 21.20 -9.00
N VAL A 147 12.11 21.58 -8.67
CA VAL A 147 10.89 21.00 -9.26
C VAL A 147 10.77 21.39 -10.73
N GLN A 148 10.96 22.66 -11.08
CA GLN A 148 10.94 23.13 -12.47
C GLN A 148 11.99 22.39 -13.32
N ARG A 149 13.22 22.26 -12.82
CA ARG A 149 14.28 21.47 -13.47
C ARG A 149 13.95 19.98 -13.58
N LEU A 150 13.18 19.41 -12.66
CA LEU A 150 12.70 18.04 -12.73
C LEU A 150 11.65 17.87 -13.84
N ILE A 151 10.66 18.78 -13.91
CA ILE A 151 9.62 18.80 -14.96
C ILE A 151 10.28 18.94 -16.35
N GLU A 152 11.26 19.83 -16.49
CA GLU A 152 12.05 20.00 -17.72
C GLU A 152 12.97 18.83 -18.07
N ALA A 153 13.39 18.02 -17.08
CA ALA A 153 14.12 16.79 -17.34
C ALA A 153 13.18 15.68 -17.80
N CYS A 154 12.00 15.57 -17.17
CA CYS A 154 10.94 14.64 -17.56
C CYS A 154 10.44 14.90 -18.99
N SER A 155 10.20 16.17 -19.37
CA SER A 155 9.73 16.52 -20.73
C SER A 155 10.69 16.14 -21.87
N LYS A 156 11.98 15.98 -21.57
CA LYS A 156 13.02 15.53 -22.51
C LYS A 156 13.13 14.01 -22.61
N ILE A 157 12.47 13.27 -21.72
CA ILE A 157 12.45 11.80 -21.68
C ILE A 157 11.11 11.29 -22.23
N ASP A 158 10.00 11.75 -21.66
CA ASP A 158 8.65 11.30 -22.00
C ASP A 158 7.62 12.37 -21.63
N PHE A 159 6.68 12.62 -22.53
CA PHE A 159 5.56 13.52 -22.31
C PHE A 159 4.61 13.01 -21.21
N GLU A 160 4.34 11.70 -21.15
CA GLU A 160 3.49 11.13 -20.08
C GLU A 160 4.13 11.31 -18.70
N LEU A 161 5.46 11.21 -18.62
CA LEU A 161 6.21 11.44 -17.38
C LEU A 161 6.19 12.92 -16.96
N LYS A 162 6.25 13.87 -17.90
CA LYS A 162 6.09 15.30 -17.62
C LYS A 162 4.74 15.58 -16.95
N VAL A 163 3.65 15.16 -17.60
CA VAL A 163 2.28 15.37 -17.11
C VAL A 163 2.08 14.70 -15.75
N LEU A 164 2.64 13.50 -15.53
CA LEU A 164 2.58 12.81 -14.24
C LEU A 164 3.24 13.62 -13.10
N VAL A 165 4.41 14.22 -13.35
CA VAL A 165 5.11 15.03 -12.32
C VAL A 165 4.37 16.34 -12.06
N GLU A 166 3.91 17.04 -13.11
CA GLU A 166 3.14 18.28 -12.98
C GLU A 166 1.85 18.04 -12.17
N VAL A 167 1.05 17.03 -12.53
CA VAL A 167 -0.19 16.70 -11.81
C VAL A 167 0.08 16.31 -10.35
N ILE A 168 1.16 15.59 -10.05
CA ILE A 168 1.52 15.22 -8.67
C ILE A 168 1.93 16.46 -7.85
N TYR A 169 2.70 17.38 -8.43
CA TYR A 169 3.15 18.60 -7.76
C TYR A 169 1.97 19.48 -7.36
N GLU A 170 1.05 19.71 -8.30
CA GLU A 170 -0.06 20.65 -8.18
C GLU A 170 -1.23 20.13 -7.34
N THR A 171 -1.58 18.84 -7.50
CA THR A 171 -2.68 18.23 -6.72
C THR A 171 -2.24 17.76 -5.32
N GLY A 172 -0.93 17.64 -5.07
CA GLY A 172 -0.39 16.95 -3.89
C GLY A 172 -0.75 15.46 -3.80
N ALA A 173 -1.39 14.88 -4.82
CA ALA A 173 -1.87 13.51 -4.81
C ALA A 173 -0.72 12.50 -4.90
N ARG A 174 -0.93 11.31 -4.34
CA ARG A 174 0.11 10.26 -4.38
C ARG A 174 0.18 9.69 -5.80
N ALA A 175 1.38 9.39 -6.30
CA ALA A 175 1.56 8.82 -7.64
C ALA A 175 0.66 7.60 -7.93
N GLY A 176 0.41 6.74 -6.92
CA GLY A 176 -0.50 5.59 -7.05
C GLY A 176 -2.00 5.93 -7.11
N GLU A 177 -2.41 7.12 -6.68
CA GLU A 177 -3.76 7.66 -6.84
C GLU A 177 -3.93 8.15 -8.28
N ILE A 178 -2.99 8.97 -8.79
CA ILE A 178 -2.97 9.45 -10.18
C ILE A 178 -2.89 8.28 -11.19
N LEU A 179 -2.01 7.30 -10.97
CA LEU A 179 -1.89 6.09 -11.79
C LEU A 179 -3.11 5.14 -11.70
N SER A 180 -4.11 5.44 -10.87
CA SER A 180 -5.36 4.67 -10.76
C SER A 180 -6.55 5.29 -11.50
N LEU A 181 -6.43 6.55 -11.94
CA LEU A 181 -7.46 7.31 -12.65
C LEU A 181 -7.84 6.65 -13.99
N THR A 182 -9.07 6.90 -14.40
CA THR A 182 -9.61 6.55 -15.73
C THR A 182 -10.13 7.80 -16.43
N ARG A 183 -10.46 7.70 -17.73
CA ARG A 183 -11.07 8.82 -18.47
C ARG A 183 -12.42 9.30 -17.90
N LYS A 184 -13.09 8.49 -17.05
CA LYS A 184 -14.32 8.85 -16.32
C LYS A 184 -14.06 9.60 -15.00
N ASP A 185 -12.79 9.84 -14.68
CA ASP A 185 -12.34 10.51 -13.44
C ASP A 185 -11.66 11.85 -13.76
N ILE A 186 -11.79 12.33 -14.99
CA ILE A 186 -11.21 13.59 -15.47
C ILE A 186 -12.23 14.29 -16.38
N GLU A 187 -12.85 15.36 -15.88
CA GLU A 187 -13.72 16.25 -16.66
C GLU A 187 -12.92 17.47 -17.10
N PHE A 188 -13.02 17.87 -18.37
CA PHE A 188 -12.36 19.06 -18.92
C PHE A 188 -13.38 20.16 -19.17
N ASP A 189 -13.08 21.39 -18.78
CA ASP A 189 -13.85 22.59 -19.10
C ASP A 189 -12.95 23.68 -19.73
N GLU A 190 -13.48 24.88 -19.94
CA GLU A 190 -12.77 26.00 -20.58
C GLU A 190 -11.64 26.59 -19.73
N TYR A 191 -11.58 26.26 -18.43
CA TYR A 191 -10.55 26.71 -17.49
C TYR A 191 -9.57 25.59 -17.13
N GLY A 192 -9.98 24.32 -17.15
CA GLY A 192 -9.13 23.24 -16.68
C GLY A 192 -9.64 21.81 -16.76
N ALA A 193 -9.05 20.97 -15.91
CA ALA A 193 -9.47 19.60 -15.71
C ALA A 193 -9.74 19.31 -14.22
N LYS A 194 -10.93 18.80 -13.92
CA LYS A 194 -11.35 18.36 -12.58
C LYS A 194 -11.02 16.87 -12.44
N ILE A 195 -10.22 16.52 -11.43
CA ILE A 195 -9.72 15.15 -11.21
C ILE A 195 -10.40 14.51 -10.00
N TYR A 196 -11.08 13.39 -10.21
CA TYR A 196 -11.92 12.72 -9.22
C TYR A 196 -11.21 11.52 -8.58
N ILE A 197 -10.44 11.76 -7.51
CA ILE A 197 -9.70 10.71 -6.78
C ILE A 197 -10.66 9.88 -5.91
N ARG A 198 -11.32 8.88 -6.51
CA ARG A 198 -12.30 8.00 -5.82
C ARG A 198 -11.72 7.05 -4.76
N LYS A 199 -10.39 6.96 -4.63
CA LYS A 199 -9.71 6.05 -3.70
C LYS A 199 -8.51 6.72 -3.02
N SER A 200 -8.78 7.51 -1.99
CA SER A 200 -7.75 7.99 -1.08
C SER A 200 -7.35 6.91 -0.06
N LYS A 201 -6.17 7.09 0.56
CA LYS A 201 -5.73 6.31 1.74
C LYS A 201 -6.03 7.04 3.08
N SER A 202 -6.63 8.22 3.00
CA SER A 202 -6.87 9.13 4.12
C SER A 202 -8.11 9.96 3.82
N GLU A 203 -8.99 10.12 4.81
CA GLU A 203 -10.22 10.92 4.70
C GLU A 203 -9.92 12.42 4.51
N PHE A 204 -8.71 12.85 4.88
CA PHE A 204 -8.14 14.19 4.67
C PHE A 204 -7.89 14.52 3.18
N TYR A 205 -8.96 14.78 2.44
CA TYR A 205 -8.96 15.64 1.23
C TYR A 205 -9.95 16.82 1.39
N GLU A 206 -10.46 17.02 2.61
CA GLU A 206 -11.16 18.23 3.00
C GLU A 206 -10.15 19.37 3.25
N THR A 207 -10.44 20.55 2.72
CA THR A 207 -9.72 21.83 2.97
C THR A 207 -8.24 21.91 2.58
N CYS A 208 -7.97 22.33 1.33
CA CYS A 208 -6.96 23.35 1.10
C CYS A 208 -7.53 24.42 0.15
N GLY A 209 -7.94 25.56 0.70
CA GLY A 209 -8.67 26.60 -0.02
C GLY A 209 -7.75 27.53 -0.79
N ARG A 210 -7.24 27.09 -1.95
CA ARG A 210 -6.57 27.94 -2.94
C ARG A 210 -7.03 27.57 -4.33
N GLU A 211 -7.29 28.58 -5.17
CA GLU A 211 -7.30 28.40 -6.61
C GLU A 211 -5.85 28.39 -7.10
N THR A 212 -5.45 27.33 -7.83
CA THR A 212 -4.14 27.24 -8.47
C THR A 212 -4.34 27.11 -9.98
N GLU A 213 -3.64 27.95 -10.75
CA GLU A 213 -3.62 27.89 -12.21
C GLU A 213 -2.34 27.21 -12.69
N VAL A 214 -2.49 26.05 -13.33
CA VAL A 214 -1.39 25.31 -13.97
C VAL A 214 -1.54 25.44 -15.49
N THR A 215 -0.46 25.49 -16.26
CA THR A 215 -0.54 25.38 -17.73
C THR A 215 0.32 24.22 -18.22
N VAL A 216 -0.33 23.17 -18.74
CA VAL A 216 0.32 21.99 -19.30
C VAL A 216 0.06 21.95 -20.81
N THR A 217 1.04 22.39 -21.60
CA THR A 217 0.97 22.31 -23.07
C THR A 217 0.97 20.86 -23.54
N ILE A 218 -0.08 20.44 -24.25
CA ILE A 218 -0.26 19.10 -24.82
C ILE A 218 -0.26 19.21 -26.35
N ASN A 219 0.72 18.61 -27.03
CA ASN A 219 0.80 18.56 -28.50
C ASN A 219 0.61 19.92 -29.20
N GLY A 220 1.20 21.00 -28.64
CA GLY A 220 1.08 22.35 -29.19
C GLY A 220 -0.24 23.07 -28.88
N LYS A 221 -1.07 22.53 -27.99
CA LYS A 221 -2.22 23.23 -27.38
C LYS A 221 -1.95 23.46 -25.91
N ASP A 222 -2.01 24.70 -25.45
CA ASP A 222 -1.97 25.01 -24.02
C ASP A 222 -3.29 24.60 -23.38
N LEU A 223 -3.27 23.52 -22.59
CA LEU A 223 -4.32 23.29 -21.61
C LEU A 223 -3.94 24.04 -20.35
N LYS A 224 -4.69 25.11 -20.06
CA LYS A 224 -4.73 25.70 -18.72
C LYS A 224 -5.53 24.79 -17.80
N PHE A 225 -5.26 24.88 -16.50
CA PHE A 225 -5.89 24.11 -15.43
C PHE A 225 -6.12 25.02 -14.23
N THR A 226 -7.27 25.71 -14.17
CA THR A 226 -7.74 26.39 -12.96
C THR A 226 -8.39 25.36 -12.03
N MET A 227 -7.66 24.87 -11.03
CA MET A 227 -8.25 24.04 -9.98
C MET A 227 -9.03 24.93 -9.00
N LYS A 228 -10.35 24.82 -9.01
CA LYS A 228 -11.19 25.46 -7.99
C LYS A 228 -11.18 24.68 -6.67
N PRO A 229 -11.15 25.35 -5.51
CA PRO A 229 -11.24 24.69 -4.21
C PRO A 229 -12.61 24.03 -4.04
N PHE A 230 -12.63 22.93 -3.27
CA PHE A 230 -13.85 22.18 -3.00
C PHE A 230 -14.69 22.89 -1.93
N GLU A 231 -15.81 23.51 -2.31
CA GLU A 231 -16.86 23.86 -1.33
C GLU A 231 -17.56 22.58 -0.86
N ILE A 232 -17.14 22.05 0.29
CA ILE A 232 -17.92 21.01 0.97
C ILE A 232 -19.10 21.71 1.65
N LYS A 233 -20.23 21.79 0.96
CA LYS A 233 -21.51 21.94 1.65
C LYS A 233 -21.73 20.68 2.46
N THR A 234 -21.66 20.80 3.79
CA THR A 234 -21.90 19.70 4.74
C THR A 234 -23.33 19.21 4.64
N ILE A 235 -23.57 18.24 3.77
CA ILE A 235 -24.86 17.57 3.61
C ILE A 235 -24.92 16.43 4.63
N LEU A 236 -25.32 16.77 5.86
CA LEU A 236 -25.93 15.81 6.78
C LEU A 236 -27.33 15.48 6.24
N LEU A 237 -27.46 14.38 5.50
CA LEU A 237 -28.75 13.81 5.13
C LEU A 237 -29.10 12.63 6.04
N ASP A 238 -30.29 12.71 6.63
CA ASP A 238 -30.92 11.64 7.41
C ASP A 238 -31.29 10.48 6.45
N PRO A 239 -31.26 9.18 6.84
CA PRO A 239 -31.38 8.05 5.90
C PRO A 239 -32.75 7.82 5.22
N LYS A 240 -33.57 8.85 4.98
CA LYS A 240 -34.94 8.73 4.47
C LYS A 240 -35.19 9.30 3.07
N ASP A 241 -34.38 10.25 2.60
CA ASP A 241 -34.70 11.03 1.39
C ASP A 241 -34.26 10.36 0.06
N TYR A 242 -34.43 9.04 -0.05
CA TYR A 242 -34.29 8.32 -1.31
C TYR A 242 -35.64 8.27 -2.05
N SER A 243 -35.74 9.01 -3.17
CA SER A 243 -36.72 8.72 -4.21
C SER A 243 -36.03 8.59 -5.57
N PHE A 244 -36.21 7.45 -6.22
CA PHE A 244 -35.72 7.22 -7.58
C PHE A 244 -36.61 7.95 -8.59
N LYS A 245 -36.01 8.64 -9.55
CA LYS A 245 -36.59 8.85 -10.87
C LYS A 245 -35.54 8.65 -11.95
N GLU A 246 -35.86 7.76 -12.88
CA GLU A 246 -35.19 7.69 -14.17
C GLU A 246 -35.57 8.94 -14.99
N VAL A 247 -34.62 9.48 -15.76
CA VAL A 247 -34.89 10.40 -16.87
C VAL A 247 -34.03 9.93 -18.03
N ASN A 248 -34.65 9.75 -19.19
CA ASN A 248 -34.02 9.17 -20.37
C ASN A 248 -33.02 10.15 -21.04
N LEU A 249 -32.00 9.59 -21.68
CA LEU A 249 -31.13 10.30 -22.61
C LEU A 249 -31.47 9.87 -24.05
N LEU A 250 -32.21 10.71 -24.75
CA LEU A 250 -32.37 10.74 -26.20
C LEU A 250 -32.47 12.22 -26.63
N GLU A 251 -31.96 12.53 -27.83
CA GLU A 251 -32.03 13.83 -28.52
C GLU A 251 -31.24 14.97 -27.83
N GLU A 252 -30.25 15.63 -28.47
CA GLU A 252 -29.61 15.45 -29.79
C GLU A 252 -28.07 15.46 -29.69
#